data_AF-A0A5C9E6H4-F1
#
_entry.id   AF-A0A5C9E6H4-F1
#
_cell.length_a   1.000
_cell.length_b   1.000
_cell.length_c   1.000
_cell.angle_alpha   90.00
_cell.angle_beta   90.00
_cell.angle_gamma   90.00
#
_symmetry.space_group_name_H-M   'P 1'
#
loop_
_entity.id
_entity.type
_entity.pdbx_description
1 polymer ?
#
loop_
_entity_poly.entity_id
_entity_poly.type
_entity_poly.pdbx_seq_one_letter_code
_entity_poly.pdbx_strand_id
1 'polypeptide(L)'
;MSDEASIGKLEKKVDRISEELAAIREVLKAVSIIPSLAKKVDAIDSDLDAVKKEISPVTKIDELLSSVRNVDTGLKKVQESKDIQTLGQKMEDIANTIMSIDTGIKTMTDAKEGEVIIKKIDDVLISMKDVDERLKEASSDEGEKEIRKKMDDIINSVAGLCTSVKEVGDTSGSQTEVISKKIDELQSYVASLSTLEERISDLSDSFGETKEIVGIIVRQLDDIERKYNKTLKEVNEALAVIGKFVDTGYAPEEKETKSKKQKKAEDSGEEEPSVDYEPEGTMDEIMQSLLDMVKPQTEAVKMAEALEKARDTLTEMIKVHSPVLFQFGKVARELKSYPATATLNENDIARLNKEFRSWIPKLKEAHSG
;
A
#
# COMPACT_ATOMS: atom_id res chain seq x y z
N MET A 1 -34.19 -38.27 93.76
CA MET A 1 -34.19 -37.07 92.90
C MET A 1 -32.83 -36.74 92.27
N SER A 2 -31.73 -37.47 92.54
CA SER A 2 -30.40 -37.15 91.98
C SER A 2 -30.08 -37.84 90.64
N ASP A 3 -30.74 -38.95 90.31
CA ASP A 3 -30.40 -39.76 89.14
C ASP A 3 -31.07 -39.26 87.85
N GLU A 4 -32.31 -38.80 87.92
CA GLU A 4 -33.04 -38.22 86.77
C GLU A 4 -32.39 -36.95 86.21
N ALA A 5 -31.84 -36.11 87.08
CA ALA A 5 -31.10 -34.92 86.66
C ALA A 5 -29.76 -35.26 85.97
N SER A 6 -29.17 -36.41 86.32
CA SER A 6 -27.92 -36.89 85.73
C SER A 6 -28.17 -37.55 84.38
N ILE A 7 -29.26 -38.32 84.25
CA ILE A 7 -29.73 -38.93 83.00
C ILE A 7 -30.09 -37.85 81.97
N GLY A 8 -30.86 -36.82 82.37
CA GLY A 8 -31.21 -35.73 81.45
C GLY A 8 -30.01 -34.88 81.00
N LYS A 9 -28.93 -34.81 81.78
CA LYS A 9 -27.66 -34.19 81.34
C LYS A 9 -26.90 -35.08 80.36
N LEU A 10 -27.01 -36.40 80.52
CA LEU A 10 -26.40 -37.36 79.60
C LEU A 10 -27.10 -37.33 78.24
N GLU A 11 -28.42 -37.33 78.21
CA GLU A 11 -29.22 -37.25 76.97
C GLU A 11 -28.84 -36.00 76.16
N LYS A 12 -28.79 -34.82 76.80
CA LYS A 12 -28.37 -33.58 76.12
C LYS A 12 -26.95 -33.64 75.55
N LYS A 13 -26.04 -34.38 76.19
CA LYS A 13 -24.68 -34.59 75.67
C LYS A 13 -24.69 -35.54 74.48
N VAL A 14 -25.49 -36.60 74.53
CA VAL A 14 -25.64 -37.57 73.44
C VAL A 14 -26.27 -36.92 72.20
N ASP A 15 -27.29 -36.08 72.39
CA ASP A 15 -27.92 -35.32 71.30
C ASP A 15 -26.92 -34.35 70.66
N ARG A 16 -26.17 -33.61 71.48
CA ARG A 16 -25.12 -32.69 70.99
C ARG A 16 -24.01 -33.43 70.24
N ILE A 17 -23.57 -34.58 70.75
CA ILE A 17 -22.57 -35.42 70.06
C ILE A 17 -23.14 -35.93 68.72
N SER A 18 -24.43 -36.28 68.67
CA SER A 18 -25.07 -36.74 67.43
C SER A 18 -25.16 -35.62 66.38
N GLU A 19 -25.47 -34.39 66.80
CA GLU A 19 -25.44 -33.21 65.93
C GLU A 19 -24.02 -32.89 65.44
N GLU A 20 -23.03 -32.91 66.34
CA GLU A 20 -21.62 -32.68 65.97
C GLU A 20 -21.09 -33.76 65.02
N LEU A 21 -21.47 -35.03 65.21
CA LEU A 21 -21.12 -36.13 64.30
C LEU A 21 -21.80 -36.00 62.93
N ALA A 22 -23.04 -35.54 62.87
CA ALA A 22 -23.73 -35.27 61.61
C ALA A 22 -23.03 -34.16 60.83
N ALA A 23 -22.65 -33.06 61.50
CA ALA A 23 -21.89 -31.98 60.90
C ALA A 23 -20.51 -32.45 60.38
N ILE A 24 -19.77 -33.25 61.16
CA ILE A 24 -18.48 -33.81 60.73
C ILE A 24 -18.65 -34.70 59.49
N ARG A 25 -19.73 -35.49 59.41
CA ARG A 25 -19.98 -36.36 58.26
C ARG A 25 -20.21 -35.58 56.96
N GLU A 26 -20.87 -34.43 57.03
CA GLU A 26 -21.05 -33.55 55.88
C GLU A 26 -19.73 -32.90 55.45
N VAL A 27 -18.90 -32.47 56.42
CA VAL A 27 -17.54 -31.97 56.12
C VAL A 27 -16.68 -33.06 55.45
N LEU A 28 -16.78 -34.31 55.91
CA LEU A 28 -16.01 -35.42 55.35
C LEU A 28 -16.41 -35.73 53.90
N LYS A 29 -17.69 -35.55 53.54
CA LYS A 29 -18.16 -35.68 52.14
C LYS A 29 -17.55 -34.60 51.25
N ALA A 30 -17.49 -33.35 51.70
CA ALA A 30 -16.83 -32.28 50.95
C ALA A 30 -15.34 -32.57 50.70
N VAL A 31 -14.65 -33.11 51.72
CA VAL A 31 -13.22 -33.50 51.60
C VAL A 31 -13.01 -34.65 50.61
N SER A 32 -14.00 -35.53 50.42
CA SER A 32 -13.90 -36.65 49.46
C SER A 32 -13.82 -36.22 47.98
N ILE A 33 -14.10 -34.96 47.67
CA ILE A 33 -14.04 -34.40 46.30
C ILE A 33 -12.61 -33.96 45.93
N ILE A 34 -11.73 -33.72 46.92
CA ILE A 34 -10.36 -33.25 46.72
C ILE A 34 -9.54 -34.11 45.73
N PRO A 35 -9.59 -35.46 45.75
CA PRO A 35 -8.86 -36.28 44.79
C PRO A 35 -9.32 -36.09 43.33
N SER A 36 -10.59 -35.75 43.11
CA SER A 36 -11.10 -35.45 41.77
C SER A 36 -10.64 -34.08 41.28
N LEU A 37 -10.52 -33.11 42.20
CA LEU A 37 -9.98 -31.79 41.91
C LEU A 37 -8.50 -31.89 41.51
N ALA A 38 -7.71 -32.66 42.26
CA ALA A 38 -6.29 -32.88 41.97
C ALA A 38 -6.07 -33.41 40.54
N LYS A 39 -6.84 -34.42 40.12
CA LYS A 39 -6.76 -34.95 38.75
C LYS A 39 -7.11 -33.93 37.66
N LYS A 40 -8.06 -33.03 37.92
CA LYS A 40 -8.42 -31.97 36.98
C LYS A 40 -7.33 -30.91 36.89
N VAL A 41 -6.69 -30.59 38.01
CA VAL A 41 -5.54 -29.67 38.04
C VAL A 41 -4.37 -30.24 37.24
N ASP A 42 -4.06 -31.53 37.41
CA ASP A 42 -3.00 -32.19 36.63
C ASP A 42 -3.30 -32.19 35.11
N ALA A 43 -4.58 -32.38 34.74
CA ALA A 43 -4.99 -32.30 33.35
C ALA A 43 -4.83 -30.87 32.76
N ILE A 44 -5.21 -29.85 33.53
CA ILE A 44 -5.02 -28.44 33.15
C ILE A 44 -3.53 -28.12 32.98
N ASP A 45 -2.68 -28.61 33.86
CA ASP A 45 -1.23 -28.38 33.79
C ASP A 45 -0.63 -29.01 32.51
N SER A 46 -1.09 -30.22 32.16
CA SER A 46 -0.73 -30.88 30.90
C SER A 46 -1.20 -30.11 29.67
N ASP A 47 -2.43 -29.59 29.69
CA ASP A 47 -2.98 -28.79 28.58
C ASP A 47 -2.25 -27.45 28.44
N LEU A 48 -1.87 -26.82 29.55
CA LEU A 48 -1.08 -25.59 29.57
C LEU A 48 0.30 -25.79 28.92
N ASP A 49 0.95 -26.91 29.19
CA ASP A 49 2.23 -27.27 28.58
C ASP A 49 2.10 -27.52 27.07
N ALA A 50 0.99 -28.10 26.62
CA ALA A 50 0.70 -28.27 25.20
C ALA A 50 0.50 -26.91 24.50
N VAL A 51 -0.28 -26.01 25.10
CA VAL A 51 -0.49 -24.64 24.59
C VAL A 51 0.84 -23.88 24.52
N LYS A 52 1.70 -24.01 25.54
CA LYS A 52 3.01 -23.35 25.58
C LYS A 52 3.92 -23.83 24.45
N LYS A 53 3.88 -25.11 24.09
CA LYS A 53 4.61 -25.65 22.92
C LYS A 53 4.04 -25.15 21.60
N GLU A 54 2.71 -25.06 21.47
CA GLU A 54 2.06 -24.56 20.25
C GLU A 54 2.21 -23.04 20.05
N ILE A 55 2.47 -22.26 21.11
CA ILE A 55 2.74 -20.81 21.03
C ILE A 55 4.22 -20.50 20.72
N SER A 56 5.14 -21.46 20.87
CA SER A 56 6.56 -21.27 20.51
C SER A 56 6.80 -20.73 19.07
N PRO A 57 6.06 -21.15 18.03
CA PRO A 57 6.16 -20.54 16.69
C PRO A 57 5.72 -19.07 16.63
N VAL A 58 4.86 -18.60 17.54
CA VAL A 58 4.43 -17.19 17.61
C VAL A 58 5.61 -16.28 17.96
N THR A 59 6.64 -16.78 18.66
CA THR A 59 7.86 -15.99 18.90
C THR A 59 8.69 -15.79 17.62
N LYS A 60 8.38 -16.49 16.53
CA LYS A 60 8.98 -16.24 15.19
C LYS A 60 8.28 -15.13 14.41
N ILE A 61 7.17 -14.58 14.94
CA ILE A 61 6.51 -13.40 14.35
C ILE A 61 7.45 -12.20 14.33
N ASP A 62 8.33 -12.05 15.33
CA ASP A 62 9.31 -10.97 15.36
C ASP A 62 10.36 -11.09 14.25
N GLU A 63 10.77 -12.32 13.88
CA GLU A 63 11.65 -12.57 12.73
C GLU A 63 10.93 -12.24 11.41
N LEU A 64 9.66 -12.62 11.26
CA LEU A 64 8.87 -12.28 10.08
C LEU A 64 8.65 -10.76 9.95
N LEU A 65 8.33 -10.07 11.04
CA LEU A 65 8.19 -8.62 11.07
C LEU A 65 9.50 -7.92 10.70
N SER A 66 10.63 -8.46 11.15
CA SER A 66 11.96 -7.95 10.79
C SER A 66 12.24 -8.14 9.29
N SER A 67 11.88 -9.30 8.73
CA SER A 67 12.02 -9.59 7.31
C SER A 67 11.15 -8.66 6.45
N VAL A 68 9.89 -8.43 6.84
CA VAL A 68 8.98 -7.49 6.16
C VAL A 68 9.50 -6.06 6.20
N ARG A 69 10.05 -5.60 7.32
CA ARG A 69 10.70 -4.26 7.41
C ARG A 69 11.89 -4.13 6.48
N ASN A 70 12.68 -5.19 6.32
CA ASN A 70 13.81 -5.18 5.38
C ASN A 70 13.33 -5.08 3.93
N VAL A 71 12.25 -5.77 3.57
CA VAL A 71 11.61 -5.65 2.25
C VAL A 71 11.10 -4.23 2.01
N ASP A 72 10.39 -3.63 2.96
CA ASP A 72 9.89 -2.25 2.85
C ASP A 72 11.04 -1.24 2.66
N THR A 73 12.12 -1.41 3.42
CA THR A 73 13.33 -0.59 3.29
C THR A 73 14.02 -0.79 1.94
N GLY A 74 14.06 -2.02 1.44
CA GLY A 74 14.57 -2.35 0.11
C GLY A 74 13.75 -1.69 -1.00
N LEU A 75 12.42 -1.71 -0.87
CA LEU A 75 11.50 -1.11 -1.83
C LEU A 75 11.67 0.41 -1.89
N LYS A 76 11.79 1.09 -0.73
CA LYS A 76 12.08 2.53 -0.69
C LYS A 76 13.38 2.88 -1.38
N LYS A 77 14.45 2.10 -1.14
CA LYS A 77 15.74 2.29 -1.83
C LYS A 77 15.65 2.11 -3.33
N VAL A 78 14.83 1.17 -3.82
CA VAL A 78 14.59 0.99 -5.26
C VAL A 78 13.85 2.20 -5.82
N GLN A 79 12.81 2.68 -5.14
CA GLN A 79 12.01 3.83 -5.55
C GLN A 79 12.81 5.14 -5.54
N GLU A 80 13.70 5.31 -4.57
CA GLU A 80 14.64 6.44 -4.48
C GLU A 80 15.91 6.21 -5.32
N SER A 81 16.06 5.04 -5.96
CA SER A 81 17.28 4.75 -6.71
C SER A 81 17.38 5.72 -7.89
N LYS A 82 18.61 6.23 -8.07
CA LYS A 82 18.96 7.01 -9.24
C LYS A 82 18.65 6.27 -10.54
N ASP A 83 18.63 4.94 -10.53
CA ASP A 83 18.35 4.14 -11.72
C ASP A 83 16.91 4.34 -12.22
N ILE A 84 15.91 4.39 -11.33
CA ILE A 84 14.51 4.67 -11.71
C ILE A 84 14.34 6.11 -12.21
N GLN A 85 14.97 7.09 -11.53
CA GLN A 85 14.95 8.47 -12.01
C GLN A 85 15.65 8.61 -13.38
N THR A 86 16.78 7.94 -13.56
CA THR A 86 17.53 7.92 -14.83
C THR A 86 16.71 7.26 -15.93
N LEU A 87 15.95 6.21 -15.62
CA LEU A 87 15.02 5.58 -16.55
C LEU A 87 13.91 6.56 -16.97
N GLY A 88 13.31 7.26 -16.01
CA GLY A 88 12.31 8.30 -16.28
C GLY A 88 12.85 9.39 -17.21
N GLN A 89 14.05 9.89 -16.93
CA GLN A 89 14.72 10.89 -17.76
C GLN A 89 15.00 10.38 -19.19
N LYS A 90 15.51 9.14 -19.32
CA LYS A 90 15.74 8.50 -20.63
C LYS A 90 14.45 8.31 -21.42
N MET A 91 13.34 8.01 -20.74
CA MET A 91 12.03 7.85 -21.38
C MET A 91 11.52 9.19 -21.94
N GLU A 92 11.78 10.28 -21.23
CA GLU A 92 11.47 11.64 -21.68
C GLU A 92 12.35 12.06 -22.88
N ASP A 93 13.64 11.71 -22.88
CA ASP A 93 14.54 11.94 -24.01
C ASP A 93 14.11 11.17 -25.27
N ILE A 94 13.62 9.93 -25.10
CA ILE A 94 13.02 9.14 -26.19
C ILE A 94 11.77 9.83 -26.72
N ALA A 95 10.86 10.28 -25.85
CA ALA A 95 9.65 10.97 -26.25
C ALA A 95 9.97 12.24 -27.08
N ASN A 96 10.95 13.03 -26.63
CA ASN A 96 11.42 14.23 -27.33
C ASN A 96 12.05 13.90 -28.69
N THR A 97 12.81 12.80 -28.77
CA THR A 97 13.40 12.32 -30.01
C THR A 97 12.34 11.87 -31.02
N ILE A 98 11.33 11.13 -30.56
CA ILE A 98 10.20 10.70 -31.40
C ILE A 98 9.42 11.90 -31.92
N MET A 99 9.15 12.91 -31.07
CA MET A 99 8.50 14.15 -31.50
C MET A 99 9.30 14.90 -32.55
N SER A 100 10.64 14.94 -32.42
CA SER A 100 11.52 15.56 -33.41
C SER A 100 11.51 14.79 -34.74
N ILE A 101 11.49 13.46 -34.70
CA ILE A 101 11.38 12.62 -35.91
C ILE A 101 10.01 12.83 -36.58
N ASP A 102 8.91 12.83 -35.82
CA ASP A 102 7.57 13.07 -36.36
C ASP A 102 7.47 14.46 -37.02
N THR A 103 8.06 15.47 -36.38
CA THR A 103 8.17 16.81 -36.96
C THR A 103 9.00 16.79 -38.24
N GLY A 104 10.14 16.11 -38.26
CA GLY A 104 10.97 15.93 -39.45
C GLY A 104 10.24 15.24 -40.60
N ILE A 105 9.51 14.15 -40.31
CA ILE A 105 8.71 13.41 -41.29
C ILE A 105 7.58 14.29 -41.83
N LYS A 106 6.90 15.05 -40.96
CA LYS A 106 5.87 16.01 -41.40
C LYS A 106 6.48 17.07 -42.31
N THR A 107 7.63 17.66 -41.94
CA THR A 107 8.30 18.61 -42.84
C THR A 107 8.73 17.98 -44.16
N MET A 108 9.11 16.70 -44.19
CA MET A 108 9.46 15.98 -45.41
C MET A 108 8.24 15.63 -46.27
N THR A 109 7.10 15.35 -45.62
CA THR A 109 5.82 15.08 -46.29
C THR A 109 5.21 16.37 -46.83
N ASP A 110 5.34 17.48 -46.09
CA ASP A 110 4.89 18.82 -46.45
C ASP A 110 5.86 19.53 -47.40
N ALA A 111 7.12 19.07 -47.46
CA ALA A 111 8.11 19.51 -48.43
C ALA A 111 7.61 19.12 -49.82
N LYS A 112 6.89 20.06 -50.43
CA LYS A 112 6.45 20.08 -51.84
C LYS A 112 7.58 19.80 -52.83
N GLU A 113 8.83 19.72 -52.40
CA GLU A 113 10.00 19.45 -53.25
C GLU A 113 9.90 18.10 -53.95
N GLY A 114 9.41 17.04 -53.29
CA GLY A 114 9.16 15.75 -53.95
C GLY A 114 8.10 15.85 -55.05
N GLU A 115 6.98 16.54 -54.78
CA GLU A 115 5.90 16.77 -55.75
C GLU A 115 6.33 17.71 -56.89
N VAL A 116 7.16 18.72 -56.61
CA VAL A 116 7.72 19.67 -57.57
C VAL A 116 8.75 18.99 -58.47
N ILE A 117 9.59 18.10 -57.92
CA ILE A 117 10.53 17.30 -58.71
C ILE A 117 9.76 16.36 -59.64
N ILE A 118 8.71 15.68 -59.15
CA ILE A 118 7.87 14.81 -59.98
C ILE A 118 7.18 15.60 -61.10
N LYS A 119 6.57 16.77 -60.80
CA LYS A 119 5.96 17.63 -61.83
C LYS A 119 6.97 18.13 -62.87
N LYS A 120 8.18 18.54 -62.46
CA LYS A 120 9.23 18.96 -63.40
C LYS A 120 9.71 17.80 -64.28
N ILE A 121 9.74 16.57 -63.76
CA ILE A 121 10.05 15.37 -64.57
C ILE A 121 8.96 15.13 -65.61
N ASP A 122 7.68 15.24 -65.22
CA ASP A 122 6.55 15.11 -66.16
C ASP A 122 6.59 16.17 -67.27
N ASP A 123 6.90 17.44 -66.93
CA ASP A 123 7.04 18.53 -67.90
C ASP A 123 8.19 18.27 -68.90
N VAL A 124 9.31 17.71 -68.44
CA VAL A 124 10.44 17.30 -69.31
C VAL A 124 10.02 16.14 -70.22
N LEU A 125 9.31 15.13 -69.69
CA LEU A 125 8.85 13.99 -70.48
C LEU A 125 7.84 14.40 -71.58
N ILE A 126 6.90 15.30 -71.26
CA ILE A 126 5.97 15.87 -72.24
C ILE A 126 6.74 16.64 -73.33
N SER A 127 7.70 17.48 -72.93
CA SER A 127 8.52 18.26 -73.86
C SER A 127 9.37 17.38 -74.79
N MET A 128 9.90 16.26 -74.28
CA MET A 128 10.65 15.29 -75.09
C MET A 128 9.76 14.55 -76.10
N LYS A 129 8.53 14.21 -75.71
CA LYS A 129 7.56 13.57 -76.61
C LYS A 129 7.16 14.50 -77.75
N ASP A 130 6.96 15.78 -77.44
CA ASP A 130 6.71 16.85 -78.42
C ASP A 130 7.85 17.02 -79.43
N VAL A 131 9.11 16.86 -78.97
CA VAL A 131 10.28 16.88 -79.85
C VAL A 131 10.33 15.63 -80.74
N ASP A 132 10.03 14.44 -80.21
CA ASP A 132 10.01 13.19 -80.98
C ASP A 132 8.91 13.17 -82.06
N GLU A 133 7.72 13.72 -81.77
CA GLU A 133 6.65 13.88 -82.75
C GLU A 133 7.05 14.84 -83.87
N ARG A 134 7.69 15.97 -83.54
CA ARG A 134 8.14 16.95 -84.54
C ARG A 134 9.34 16.50 -85.35
N LEU A 135 10.23 15.71 -84.76
CA LEU A 135 11.36 15.10 -85.48
C LEU A 135 10.88 14.16 -86.59
N LYS A 136 9.70 13.52 -86.42
CA LYS A 136 9.07 12.68 -87.47
C LYS A 136 8.46 13.51 -88.61
N GLU A 137 8.16 14.78 -88.37
CA GLU A 137 7.55 15.71 -89.35
C GLU A 137 8.58 16.66 -90.00
N ALA A 138 9.80 16.74 -89.46
CA ALA A 138 10.83 17.67 -89.89
C ALA A 138 11.52 17.23 -91.20
N SER A 139 11.08 17.83 -92.30
CA SER A 139 11.76 17.79 -93.61
C SER A 139 12.03 19.19 -94.17
N SER A 140 11.93 20.23 -93.33
CA SER A 140 12.07 21.65 -93.67
C SER A 140 12.95 22.38 -92.66
N ASP A 141 13.76 23.35 -93.12
CA ASP A 141 14.64 24.21 -92.30
C ASP A 141 13.92 24.90 -91.12
N GLU A 142 12.62 25.19 -91.27
CA GLU A 142 11.84 25.81 -90.21
C GLU A 142 11.48 24.81 -89.09
N GLY A 143 11.30 23.53 -89.44
CA GLY A 143 11.13 22.44 -88.49
C GLY A 143 12.41 22.16 -87.69
N GLU A 144 13.59 22.28 -88.31
CA GLU A 144 14.86 22.14 -87.60
C GLU A 144 15.10 23.27 -86.58
N LYS A 145 14.74 24.52 -86.90
CA LYS A 145 14.84 25.64 -85.95
C LYS A 145 13.90 25.46 -84.77
N GLU A 146 12.69 24.97 -85.01
CA GLU A 146 11.69 24.77 -83.95
C GLU A 146 12.08 23.60 -83.03
N ILE A 147 12.69 22.55 -83.58
CA ILE A 147 13.29 21.44 -82.81
C ILE A 147 14.46 21.96 -81.96
N ARG A 148 15.37 22.78 -82.51
CA ARG A 148 16.48 23.36 -81.74
C ARG A 148 15.99 24.19 -80.56
N LYS A 149 14.98 25.03 -80.77
CA LYS A 149 14.40 25.84 -79.69
C LYS A 149 13.81 24.99 -78.56
N LYS A 150 13.03 23.95 -78.89
CA LYS A 150 12.49 23.03 -77.87
C LYS A 150 13.60 22.23 -77.19
N MET A 151 14.67 21.90 -77.90
CA MET A 151 15.82 21.21 -77.33
C MET A 151 16.58 22.10 -76.32
N ASP A 152 16.73 23.39 -76.62
CA ASP A 152 17.27 24.37 -75.68
C ASP A 152 16.37 24.54 -74.44
N ASP A 153 15.05 24.54 -74.61
CA ASP A 153 14.09 24.58 -73.49
C ASP A 153 14.21 23.33 -72.59
N ILE A 154 14.38 22.14 -73.19
CA ILE A 154 14.63 20.88 -72.44
C ILE A 154 15.95 20.96 -71.68
N ILE A 155 17.03 21.44 -72.31
CA ILE A 155 18.35 21.57 -71.69
C ILE A 155 18.27 22.49 -70.45
N ASN A 156 17.57 23.63 -70.57
CA ASN A 156 17.39 24.55 -69.45
C ASN A 156 16.54 23.94 -68.33
N SER A 157 15.49 23.19 -68.67
CA SER A 157 14.63 22.51 -67.70
C SER A 157 15.37 21.39 -66.94
N VAL A 158 16.19 20.61 -67.65
CA VAL A 158 17.07 19.57 -67.06
C VAL A 158 18.14 20.18 -66.16
N ALA A 159 18.73 21.32 -66.53
CA ALA A 159 19.68 22.04 -65.66
C ALA A 159 19.02 22.51 -64.35
N GLY A 160 17.77 22.99 -64.43
CA GLY A 160 16.96 23.32 -63.25
C GLY A 160 16.67 22.10 -62.37
N LEU A 161 16.37 20.95 -62.97
CA LEU A 161 16.16 19.68 -62.24
C LEU A 161 17.43 19.22 -61.51
N CYS A 162 18.58 19.26 -62.18
CA CYS A 162 19.87 18.90 -61.58
C CYS A 162 20.20 19.75 -60.35
N THR A 163 19.82 21.03 -60.36
CA THR A 163 20.05 21.93 -59.22
C THR A 163 19.14 21.55 -58.05
N SER A 164 17.85 21.33 -58.29
CA SER A 164 16.90 20.88 -57.25
C SER A 164 17.24 19.48 -56.69
N VAL A 165 17.71 18.56 -57.52
CA VAL A 165 18.16 17.22 -57.08
C VAL A 165 19.42 17.32 -56.22
N LYS A 166 20.31 18.27 -56.50
CA LYS A 166 21.53 18.49 -55.72
C LYS A 166 21.25 19.08 -54.34
N GLU A 167 20.31 20.02 -54.26
CA GLU A 167 19.83 20.59 -52.99
C GLU A 167 19.20 19.52 -52.08
N VAL A 168 18.42 18.60 -52.65
CA VAL A 168 17.87 17.42 -51.93
C VAL A 168 18.96 16.40 -51.56
N GLY A 169 19.97 16.21 -52.41
CA GLY A 169 21.10 15.32 -52.15
C GLY A 169 21.97 15.78 -50.97
N ASP A 170 22.26 17.08 -50.89
CA ASP A 170 23.05 17.69 -49.82
C ASP A 170 22.30 17.70 -48.47
N THR A 171 20.96 17.75 -48.48
CA THR A 171 20.14 17.58 -47.26
C THR A 171 20.02 16.11 -46.82
N SER A 172 19.91 15.18 -47.77
CA SER A 172 19.75 13.75 -47.49
C SER A 172 21.02 13.08 -46.95
N GLY A 173 22.21 13.50 -47.40
CA GLY A 173 23.50 12.96 -46.93
C GLY A 173 23.82 13.26 -45.46
N SER A 174 23.48 14.47 -44.98
CA SER A 174 23.67 14.81 -43.55
C SER A 174 22.59 14.21 -42.64
N GLN A 175 21.35 14.06 -43.14
CA GLN A 175 20.27 13.48 -42.34
C GLN A 175 20.33 11.96 -42.23
N THR A 176 20.81 11.23 -43.25
CA THR A 176 20.98 9.76 -43.16
C THR A 176 22.04 9.35 -42.15
N GLU A 177 23.12 10.12 -42.01
CA GLU A 177 24.15 9.87 -41.00
C GLU A 177 23.64 10.15 -39.57
N VAL A 178 22.81 11.20 -39.41
CA VAL A 178 22.13 11.50 -38.13
C VAL A 178 21.09 10.43 -37.79
N ILE A 179 20.32 9.95 -38.77
CA ILE A 179 19.36 8.86 -38.59
C ILE A 179 20.09 7.56 -38.23
N SER A 180 21.21 7.24 -38.87
CA SER A 180 22.01 6.05 -38.55
C SER A 180 22.55 6.09 -37.12
N LYS A 181 23.10 7.23 -36.67
CA LYS A 181 23.53 7.39 -35.27
C LYS A 181 22.38 7.25 -34.28
N LYS A 182 21.21 7.82 -34.59
CA LYS A 182 20.02 7.67 -33.75
C LYS A 182 19.48 6.23 -33.72
N ILE A 183 19.63 5.48 -34.81
CA ILE A 183 19.31 4.05 -34.86
C ILE A 183 20.28 3.25 -33.97
N ASP A 184 21.57 3.55 -34.01
CA ASP A 184 22.57 2.90 -33.15
C ASP A 184 22.32 3.20 -31.66
N GLU A 185 21.96 4.45 -31.34
CA GLU A 185 21.55 4.84 -29.98
C GLU A 185 20.27 4.11 -29.53
N LEU A 186 19.25 4.03 -30.39
CA LEU A 186 18.02 3.27 -30.11
C LEU A 186 18.30 1.79 -29.89
N GLN A 187 19.20 1.18 -30.66
CA GLN A 187 19.61 -0.22 -30.46
C GLN A 187 20.33 -0.42 -29.13
N SER A 188 21.20 0.51 -28.72
CA SER A 188 21.83 0.50 -27.40
C SER A 188 20.81 0.63 -26.28
N TYR A 189 19.79 1.48 -26.44
CA TYR A 189 18.71 1.63 -25.47
C TYR A 189 17.84 0.38 -25.36
N VAL A 190 17.50 -0.27 -26.48
CA VAL A 190 16.74 -1.53 -26.48
C VAL A 190 17.49 -2.62 -25.71
N ALA A 191 18.81 -2.73 -25.88
CA ALA A 191 19.62 -3.69 -25.12
C ALA A 191 19.56 -3.43 -23.59
N SER A 192 19.52 -2.15 -23.18
CA SER A 192 19.38 -1.79 -21.76
C SER A 192 17.98 -2.05 -21.20
N LEU A 193 16.93 -1.97 -22.04
CA LEU A 193 15.56 -2.32 -21.65
C LEU A 193 15.38 -3.82 -21.48
N SER A 194 16.02 -4.64 -22.31
CA SER A 194 15.99 -6.11 -22.15
C SER A 194 16.61 -6.56 -20.82
N THR A 195 17.66 -5.87 -20.34
CA THR A 195 18.24 -6.14 -19.02
C THR A 195 17.34 -5.68 -17.87
N LEU A 196 16.51 -4.65 -18.09
CA LEU A 196 15.50 -4.22 -17.13
C LEU A 196 14.31 -5.20 -17.09
N GLU A 197 13.90 -5.72 -18.24
CA GLU A 197 12.86 -6.75 -18.35
C GLU A 197 13.23 -8.00 -17.56
N GLU A 198 14.48 -8.45 -17.67
CA GLU A 198 15.02 -9.56 -16.87
C GLU A 198 14.89 -9.29 -15.36
N ARG A 199 15.29 -8.10 -14.90
CA ARG A 199 15.14 -7.72 -13.48
C ARG A 199 13.69 -7.61 -13.01
N ILE A 200 12.78 -7.17 -13.88
CA ILE A 200 11.34 -7.10 -13.58
C ILE A 200 10.76 -8.51 -13.48
N SER A 201 11.21 -9.43 -14.34
CA SER A 201 10.83 -10.85 -14.27
C SER A 201 11.28 -11.46 -12.94
N ASP A 202 12.53 -11.27 -12.55
CA ASP A 202 13.07 -11.75 -11.26
C ASP A 202 12.28 -11.19 -10.06
N LEU A 203 11.91 -9.90 -10.12
CA LEU A 203 11.12 -9.27 -9.07
C LEU A 203 9.69 -9.84 -9.03
N SER A 204 9.08 -10.09 -10.19
CA SER A 204 7.75 -10.70 -10.29
C SER A 204 7.73 -12.11 -9.70
N ASP A 205 8.78 -12.90 -9.94
CA ASP A 205 8.91 -14.24 -9.37
C ASP A 205 9.04 -14.17 -7.84
N SER A 206 9.84 -13.24 -7.31
CA SER A 206 9.94 -13.00 -5.85
C SER A 206 8.62 -12.56 -5.21
N PHE A 207 7.78 -11.81 -5.95
CA PHE A 207 6.42 -11.45 -5.51
C PHE A 207 5.49 -12.66 -5.51
N GLY A 208 5.64 -13.57 -6.47
CA GLY A 208 4.96 -14.86 -6.51
C GLY A 208 5.25 -15.69 -5.26
N GLU A 209 6.53 -15.84 -4.91
CA GLU A 209 6.98 -16.51 -3.69
C GLU A 209 6.43 -15.84 -2.42
N THR A 210 6.50 -14.50 -2.37
CA THR A 210 5.97 -13.73 -1.23
C THR A 210 4.47 -13.94 -1.07
N LYS A 211 3.70 -13.97 -2.16
CA LYS A 211 2.26 -14.22 -2.13
C LYS A 211 1.95 -15.64 -1.64
N GLU A 212 2.77 -16.63 -2.00
CA GLU A 212 2.64 -17.98 -1.49
C GLU A 212 2.91 -18.04 0.02
N ILE A 213 3.99 -17.41 0.49
CA ILE A 213 4.31 -17.32 1.93
C ILE A 213 3.16 -16.66 2.70
N VAL A 214 2.63 -15.54 2.21
CA VAL A 214 1.46 -14.89 2.82
C VAL A 214 0.25 -15.81 2.82
N GLY A 215 0.02 -16.57 1.75
CA GLY A 215 -1.04 -17.57 1.69
C GLY A 215 -0.89 -18.69 2.74
N ILE A 216 0.35 -19.13 3.01
CA ILE A 216 0.65 -20.09 4.08
C ILE A 216 0.34 -19.47 5.44
N ILE A 217 0.77 -18.23 5.69
CA ILE A 217 0.51 -17.52 6.96
C ILE A 217 -0.99 -17.35 7.21
N VAL A 218 -1.77 -16.95 6.19
CA VAL A 218 -3.22 -16.79 6.33
C VAL A 218 -3.89 -18.11 6.70
N ARG A 219 -3.48 -19.24 6.09
CA ARG A 219 -4.00 -20.57 6.48
C ARG A 219 -3.64 -20.93 7.92
N GLN A 220 -2.41 -20.62 8.34
CA GLN A 220 -1.97 -20.86 9.72
C GLN A 220 -2.77 -20.01 10.71
N LEU A 221 -3.06 -18.75 10.39
CA LEU A 221 -3.90 -17.89 11.22
C LEU A 221 -5.33 -18.41 11.31
N ASP A 222 -5.91 -18.88 10.21
CA ASP A 222 -7.26 -19.48 10.19
C ASP A 222 -7.32 -20.76 11.06
N ASP A 223 -6.27 -21.58 11.03
CA ASP A 223 -6.15 -22.77 11.89
C ASP A 223 -6.03 -22.38 13.37
N ILE A 224 -5.25 -21.35 13.69
CA ILE A 224 -5.14 -20.81 15.06
C ILE A 224 -6.49 -20.27 15.53
N GLU A 225 -7.20 -19.52 14.69
CA GLU A 225 -8.53 -18.98 15.02
C GLU A 225 -9.53 -20.09 15.31
N ARG A 226 -9.56 -21.15 14.48
CA ARG A 226 -10.42 -22.32 14.73
C ARG A 226 -10.09 -23.01 16.05
N LYS A 227 -8.80 -23.24 16.33
CA LYS A 227 -8.35 -23.84 17.59
C LYS A 227 -8.74 -22.97 18.78
N TYR A 228 -8.47 -21.67 18.71
CA TYR A 228 -8.81 -20.72 19.77
C TYR A 228 -10.32 -20.71 20.05
N ASN A 229 -11.15 -20.62 19.01
CA ASN A 229 -12.60 -20.65 19.15
C ASN A 229 -13.11 -21.98 19.73
N LYS A 230 -12.45 -23.10 19.41
CA LYS A 230 -12.74 -24.41 20.02
C LYS A 230 -12.39 -24.42 21.50
N THR A 231 -11.20 -23.95 21.87
CA THR A 231 -10.79 -23.83 23.28
C THR A 231 -11.71 -22.90 24.06
N LEU A 232 -12.14 -21.79 23.46
CA LEU A 232 -13.05 -20.84 24.10
C LEU A 232 -14.44 -21.44 24.34
N LYS A 233 -14.92 -22.30 23.42
CA LYS A 233 -16.12 -23.13 23.65
C LYS A 233 -15.93 -24.10 24.81
N GLU A 234 -14.82 -24.84 24.83
CA GLU A 234 -14.52 -25.82 25.89
C GLU A 234 -14.41 -25.14 27.27
N VAL A 235 -13.76 -23.98 27.34
CA VAL A 235 -13.68 -23.15 28.56
C VAL A 235 -15.05 -22.63 28.97
N ASN A 236 -15.87 -22.14 28.03
CA ASN A 236 -17.24 -21.69 28.34
C ASN A 236 -18.13 -22.84 28.82
N GLU A 237 -17.99 -24.03 28.25
CA GLU A 237 -18.68 -25.23 28.72
C GLU A 237 -18.24 -25.60 30.14
N ALA A 238 -16.93 -25.55 30.42
CA ALA A 238 -16.40 -25.77 31.77
C ALA A 238 -16.90 -24.71 32.77
N LEU A 239 -16.91 -23.44 32.38
CA LEU A 239 -17.45 -22.34 33.19
C LEU A 239 -18.96 -22.47 33.40
N ALA A 240 -19.73 -22.94 32.42
CA ALA A 240 -21.15 -23.20 32.59
C ALA A 240 -21.41 -24.35 33.59
N VAL A 241 -20.53 -25.36 33.61
CA VAL A 241 -20.58 -26.43 34.63
C VAL A 241 -20.26 -25.88 36.02
N ILE A 242 -19.25 -25.01 36.13
CA ILE A 242 -18.91 -24.32 37.39
C ILE A 242 -20.04 -23.40 37.83
N GLY A 243 -20.62 -22.61 36.92
CA GLY A 243 -21.74 -21.71 37.18
C GLY A 243 -22.97 -22.46 37.69
N LYS A 244 -23.30 -23.61 37.11
CA LYS A 244 -24.35 -24.49 37.66
C LYS A 244 -24.03 -25.02 39.06
N PHE A 245 -22.74 -25.17 39.38
CA PHE A 245 -22.27 -25.57 40.71
C PHE A 245 -22.31 -24.41 41.72
N VAL A 246 -22.04 -23.18 41.28
CA VAL A 246 -22.10 -21.95 42.09
C VAL A 246 -23.56 -21.53 42.33
N ASP A 247 -24.45 -21.66 41.33
CA ASP A 247 -25.89 -21.45 41.47
C ASP A 247 -26.57 -22.46 42.41
N THR A 248 -25.91 -23.59 42.69
CA THR A 248 -26.37 -24.58 43.69
C THR A 248 -25.70 -24.43 45.06
N GLY A 249 -24.83 -23.43 45.26
CA GLY A 249 -24.21 -23.21 46.56
C GLY A 249 -23.31 -21.98 46.66
N TYR A 250 -23.82 -20.99 47.39
CA TYR A 250 -23.12 -19.93 48.14
C TYR A 250 -22.41 -18.80 47.36
N ALA A 251 -22.94 -17.60 47.59
CA ALA A 251 -22.29 -16.31 47.32
C ALA A 251 -21.05 -16.12 48.22
N PRO A 252 -19.94 -15.56 47.71
CA PRO A 252 -18.86 -15.03 48.53
C PRO A 252 -18.91 -13.51 48.63
N GLU A 253 -18.74 -13.03 49.86
CA GLU A 253 -18.57 -11.64 50.25
C GLU A 253 -17.31 -11.00 49.67
N GLU A 254 -17.44 -9.73 49.31
CA GLU A 254 -16.37 -8.79 48.98
C GLU A 254 -15.34 -8.68 50.11
N LYS A 255 -14.05 -8.68 49.75
CA LYS A 255 -13.03 -7.99 50.56
C LYS A 255 -12.12 -7.13 49.69
N GLU A 256 -12.16 -5.84 50.00
CA GLU A 256 -11.21 -4.81 49.60
C GLU A 256 -9.76 -5.19 49.96
N THR A 257 -8.81 -4.85 49.08
CA THR A 257 -7.46 -4.45 49.50
C THR A 257 -6.93 -3.33 48.61
N LYS A 258 -6.67 -2.17 49.22
CA LYS A 258 -5.95 -1.00 48.69
C LYS A 258 -4.44 -1.25 48.68
N SER A 259 -3.73 -0.70 47.68
CA SER A 259 -2.34 -0.18 47.66
C SER A 259 -1.91 0.02 46.19
N LYS A 260 -1.18 1.04 45.70
CA LYS A 260 -0.58 2.28 46.21
C LYS A 260 -0.15 3.12 44.98
N LYS A 261 -0.28 4.44 45.07
CA LYS A 261 0.07 5.47 44.07
C LYS A 261 1.56 5.84 44.17
N GLN A 262 2.25 6.05 43.04
CA GLN A 262 3.48 6.87 42.99
C GLN A 262 3.54 7.69 41.68
N LYS A 263 4.03 8.93 41.81
CA LYS A 263 3.92 10.08 40.90
C LYS A 263 5.14 10.27 39.99
N LYS A 264 4.84 10.86 38.82
CA LYS A 264 5.54 11.79 37.90
C LYS A 264 6.75 12.62 38.41
N ALA A 265 7.72 12.85 37.52
CA ALA A 265 8.41 14.12 37.14
C ALA A 265 9.46 13.76 36.05
N GLU A 266 9.54 14.27 34.80
CA GLU A 266 9.43 15.59 34.15
C GLU A 266 10.79 16.33 34.02
N ASP A 267 10.94 17.03 32.88
CA ASP A 267 11.97 18.02 32.44
C ASP A 267 13.15 17.48 31.59
N SER A 268 13.58 18.05 30.45
CA SER A 268 13.46 19.36 29.78
C SER A 268 13.69 19.15 28.25
N GLY A 269 13.22 19.89 27.24
CA GLY A 269 12.82 21.29 27.10
C GLY A 269 13.57 21.87 25.88
N GLU A 270 12.87 22.20 24.79
CA GLU A 270 13.25 23.23 23.80
C GLU A 270 11.98 23.61 23.01
N GLU A 271 11.57 24.89 23.17
CA GLU A 271 10.33 25.48 22.64
C GLU A 271 10.53 26.03 21.23
N GLU A 272 9.58 25.73 20.33
CA GLU A 272 9.13 26.62 19.24
C GLU A 272 7.61 26.40 19.04
N PRO A 273 6.84 27.41 18.61
CA PRO A 273 5.43 27.57 19.00
C PRO A 273 4.54 26.48 18.39
N SER A 274 4.19 25.47 19.19
CA SER A 274 3.20 24.46 18.86
C SER A 274 1.81 24.99 19.21
N VAL A 275 0.90 24.98 18.24
CA VAL A 275 -0.52 24.88 18.57
C VAL A 275 -0.71 23.46 19.08
N ASP A 276 -0.68 23.29 20.39
CA ASP A 276 -0.91 22.00 21.03
C ASP A 276 -2.31 21.50 20.69
N TYR A 277 -2.37 20.42 19.91
CA TYR A 277 -3.60 19.72 19.63
C TYR A 277 -3.99 18.88 20.86
N GLU A 278 -4.96 19.39 21.61
CA GLU A 278 -5.70 18.66 22.63
C GLU A 278 -7.07 18.25 22.06
N PRO A 279 -7.31 16.96 21.76
CA PRO A 279 -8.61 16.49 21.32
C PRO A 279 -9.52 16.28 22.53
N GLU A 280 -9.94 17.36 23.16
CA GLU A 280 -11.05 17.34 24.11
C GLU A 280 -12.29 17.93 23.43
N GLY A 281 -13.30 17.10 23.16
CA GLY A 281 -14.52 17.57 22.52
C GLY A 281 -15.37 16.48 21.90
N THR A 282 -16.52 16.90 21.38
CA THR A 282 -17.42 16.11 20.55
C THR A 282 -16.74 15.66 19.26
N MET A 283 -17.28 14.61 18.63
CA MET A 283 -16.77 14.10 17.35
C MET A 283 -16.62 15.19 16.27
N ASP A 284 -17.53 16.17 16.24
CA ASP A 284 -17.47 17.28 15.30
C ASP A 284 -16.30 18.23 15.60
N GLU A 285 -15.98 18.46 16.87
CA GLU A 285 -14.85 19.29 17.30
C GLU A 285 -13.51 18.62 16.99
N ILE A 286 -13.41 17.30 17.19
CA ILE A 286 -12.23 16.51 16.80
C ILE A 286 -11.99 16.59 15.28
N MET A 287 -13.04 16.40 14.48
CA MET A 287 -12.93 16.46 13.01
C MET A 287 -12.63 17.87 12.51
N GLN A 288 -13.21 18.91 13.13
CA GLN A 288 -12.96 20.30 12.77
C GLN A 288 -11.53 20.72 13.12
N SER A 289 -11.03 20.31 14.28
CA SER A 289 -9.66 20.60 14.70
C SER A 289 -8.62 19.94 13.77
N LEU A 290 -8.89 18.71 13.30
CA LEU A 290 -8.07 18.06 12.27
C LEU A 290 -8.07 18.82 10.94
N LEU A 291 -9.24 19.30 10.49
CA LEU A 291 -9.37 20.11 9.28
C LEU A 291 -8.57 21.41 9.39
N ASP A 292 -8.61 22.06 10.56
CA ASP A 292 -7.89 23.32 10.81
C ASP A 292 -6.36 23.15 10.83
N MET A 293 -5.88 21.93 11.07
CA MET A 293 -4.46 21.55 10.97
C MET A 293 -4.02 21.16 9.55
N VAL A 294 -4.92 20.91 8.59
CA VAL A 294 -4.51 20.59 7.22
C VAL A 294 -4.06 21.84 6.47
N LYS A 295 -2.80 22.25 6.69
CA LYS A 295 -2.18 23.45 6.09
C LYS A 295 -0.78 23.11 5.53
N PRO A 296 -0.28 23.86 4.52
CA PRO A 296 1.05 23.65 3.94
C PRO A 296 2.22 23.74 4.93
N GLN A 297 2.02 24.43 6.06
CA GLN A 297 3.01 24.64 7.11
C GLN A 297 2.99 23.53 8.16
N THR A 298 2.01 22.64 8.13
CA THR A 298 1.89 21.57 9.10
C THR A 298 2.87 20.46 8.75
N GLU A 299 3.70 20.09 9.72
CA GLU A 299 4.60 18.94 9.61
C GLU A 299 3.80 17.64 9.51
N ALA A 300 4.21 16.74 8.62
CA ALA A 300 3.57 15.44 8.42
C ALA A 300 3.54 14.61 9.71
N VAL A 301 4.59 14.69 10.53
CA VAL A 301 4.66 14.02 11.85
C VAL A 301 3.61 14.59 12.81
N LYS A 302 3.50 15.91 12.92
CA LYS A 302 2.47 16.57 13.77
C LYS A 302 1.05 16.19 13.33
N MET A 303 0.80 16.16 12.03
CA MET A 303 -0.48 15.72 11.47
C MET A 303 -0.77 14.24 11.79
N ALA A 304 0.26 13.39 11.73
CA ALA A 304 0.11 11.97 12.05
C ALA A 304 -0.19 11.72 13.52
N GLU A 305 0.45 12.46 14.43
CA GLU A 305 0.19 12.39 15.87
C GLU A 305 -1.23 12.87 16.19
N ALA A 306 -1.68 13.96 15.56
CA ALA A 306 -3.05 14.42 15.68
C ALA A 306 -4.08 13.37 15.21
N LEU A 307 -3.79 12.68 14.11
CA LEU A 307 -4.64 11.59 13.59
C LEU A 307 -4.69 10.38 14.52
N GLU A 308 -3.58 10.00 15.15
CA GLU A 308 -3.56 8.91 16.14
C GLU A 308 -4.32 9.28 17.39
N LYS A 309 -4.09 10.48 17.93
CA LYS A 309 -4.86 10.96 19.09
C LYS A 309 -6.35 11.02 18.77
N ALA A 310 -6.74 11.55 17.60
CA ALA A 310 -8.13 11.56 17.16
C ALA A 310 -8.71 10.15 17.03
N ARG A 311 -7.95 9.19 16.48
CA ARG A 311 -8.36 7.79 16.42
C ARG A 311 -8.62 7.24 17.80
N ASP A 312 -7.72 7.46 18.75
CA ASP A 312 -7.81 6.89 20.09
C ASP A 312 -9.02 7.47 20.85
N THR A 313 -9.20 8.79 20.81
CA THR A 313 -10.38 9.47 21.37
C THR A 313 -11.68 9.00 20.72
N LEU A 314 -11.72 8.87 19.38
CA LEU A 314 -12.91 8.38 18.68
C LEU A 314 -13.18 6.88 18.93
N THR A 315 -12.15 6.08 19.22
CA THR A 315 -12.29 4.67 19.59
C THR A 315 -12.91 4.52 20.97
N GLU A 316 -12.60 5.43 21.91
CA GLU A 316 -13.26 5.48 23.21
C GLU A 316 -14.74 5.92 23.10
N MET A 317 -15.04 6.82 22.14
CA MET A 317 -16.40 7.32 21.91
C MET A 317 -17.30 6.38 21.11
N ILE A 318 -16.74 5.57 20.22
CA ILE A 318 -17.49 4.68 19.33
C ILE A 318 -17.27 3.23 19.76
N LYS A 319 -18.27 2.63 20.42
CA LYS A 319 -18.20 1.22 20.89
C LYS A 319 -18.29 0.18 19.77
N VAL A 320 -18.74 0.59 18.58
CA VAL A 320 -18.91 -0.26 17.40
C VAL A 320 -17.70 -0.12 16.47
N HIS A 321 -17.22 -1.23 15.92
CA HIS A 321 -16.04 -1.22 15.05
C HIS A 321 -16.34 -0.44 13.76
N SER A 322 -15.73 0.76 13.61
CA SER A 322 -15.88 1.59 12.41
C SER A 322 -14.69 1.43 11.47
N PRO A 323 -14.91 1.11 10.17
CA PRO A 323 -13.85 1.10 9.15
C PRO A 323 -13.10 2.43 9.02
N VAL A 324 -13.72 3.53 9.47
CA VAL A 324 -13.11 4.85 9.44
C VAL A 324 -11.93 4.94 10.41
N LEU A 325 -12.04 4.38 11.63
CA LEU A 325 -10.95 4.37 12.61
C LEU A 325 -9.69 3.68 12.09
N PHE A 326 -9.87 2.65 11.25
CA PHE A 326 -8.75 1.99 10.56
C PHE A 326 -8.08 2.93 9.54
N GLN A 327 -8.86 3.73 8.81
CA GLN A 327 -8.32 4.69 7.85
C GLN A 327 -7.50 5.79 8.54
N PHE A 328 -7.94 6.28 9.71
CA PHE A 328 -7.13 7.20 10.54
C PHE A 328 -5.75 6.61 10.84
N GLY A 329 -5.71 5.36 11.32
CA GLY A 329 -4.46 4.69 11.64
C GLY A 329 -3.59 4.36 10.42
N LYS A 330 -4.18 4.20 9.23
CA LYS A 330 -3.46 4.02 7.97
C LYS A 330 -2.79 5.33 7.53
N VAL A 331 -3.55 6.42 7.51
CA VAL A 331 -3.04 7.74 7.07
C VAL A 331 -1.99 8.28 8.04
N ALA A 332 -2.16 8.09 9.34
CA ALA A 332 -1.14 8.44 10.31
C ALA A 332 0.18 7.71 10.08
N ARG A 333 0.14 6.40 9.76
CA ARG A 333 1.34 5.62 9.44
C ARG A 333 2.01 6.07 8.14
N GLU A 334 1.22 6.41 7.13
CA GLU A 334 1.73 6.99 5.88
C GLU A 334 2.46 8.31 6.14
N LEU A 335 1.85 9.22 6.90
CA LEU A 335 2.45 10.52 7.23
C LEU A 335 3.69 10.40 8.15
N LYS A 336 3.72 9.43 9.07
CA LYS A 336 4.92 9.11 9.89
C LYS A 336 6.10 8.57 9.07
N SER A 337 5.83 8.08 7.86
CA SER A 337 6.88 7.57 6.99
C SER A 337 7.67 8.67 6.27
N TYR A 338 7.21 9.92 6.38
CA TYR A 338 7.86 11.10 5.82
C TYR A 338 9.04 11.52 6.71
N PRO A 339 10.05 12.23 6.17
CA PRO A 339 11.10 12.85 6.97
C PRO A 339 10.52 13.73 8.07
N ALA A 340 11.18 13.78 9.25
CA ALA A 340 10.67 14.50 10.42
C ALA A 340 10.37 15.99 10.18
N THR A 341 11.06 16.61 9.22
CA THR A 341 10.89 18.02 8.83
C THR A 341 9.99 18.21 7.61
N ALA A 342 9.40 17.14 7.07
CA ALA A 342 8.55 17.24 5.89
C ALA A 342 7.20 17.85 6.26
N THR A 343 6.79 18.87 5.50
CA THR A 343 5.46 19.45 5.61
C THR A 343 4.48 18.77 4.67
N LEU A 344 3.18 18.94 4.92
CA LEU A 344 2.13 18.42 4.04
C LEU A 344 2.25 19.07 2.66
N ASN A 345 2.40 18.24 1.62
CA ASN A 345 2.39 18.72 0.24
C ASN A 345 0.94 18.97 -0.23
N GLU A 346 0.80 19.62 -1.39
CA GLU A 346 -0.52 20.00 -1.93
C GLU A 346 -1.44 18.79 -2.20
N ASN A 347 -0.87 17.65 -2.58
CA ASN A 347 -1.61 16.40 -2.79
C ASN A 347 -2.10 15.80 -1.46
N ASP A 348 -1.28 15.82 -0.41
CA ASP A 348 -1.63 15.35 0.93
C ASP A 348 -2.73 16.22 1.54
N ILE A 349 -2.65 17.53 1.36
CA ILE A 349 -3.68 18.48 1.79
C ILE A 349 -5.01 18.22 1.08
N ALA A 350 -4.98 18.06 -0.25
CA ALA A 350 -6.18 17.79 -1.03
C ALA A 350 -6.82 16.45 -0.62
N ARG A 351 -5.98 15.43 -0.38
CA ARG A 351 -6.41 14.11 0.06
C ARG A 351 -7.02 14.15 1.46
N LEU A 352 -6.32 14.71 2.45
CA LEU A 352 -6.79 14.79 3.84
C LEU A 352 -8.11 15.57 3.95
N ASN A 353 -8.23 16.70 3.25
CA ASN A 353 -9.49 17.46 3.20
C ASN A 353 -10.66 16.64 2.63
N LYS A 354 -10.41 15.87 1.58
CA LYS A 354 -11.42 15.00 0.97
C LYS A 354 -11.80 13.85 1.91
N GLU A 355 -10.81 13.22 2.53
CA GLU A 355 -11.01 12.09 3.44
C GLU A 355 -11.78 12.51 4.69
N PHE A 356 -11.38 13.60 5.37
CA PHE A 356 -12.06 14.09 6.57
C PHE A 356 -13.54 14.44 6.32
N ARG A 357 -13.83 15.12 5.22
CA ARG A 357 -15.22 15.42 4.82
C ARG A 357 -16.03 14.14 4.56
N SER A 358 -15.39 13.08 4.07
CA SER A 358 -16.04 11.78 3.85
C SER A 358 -16.22 10.94 5.11
N TRP A 359 -15.41 11.20 6.14
CA TRP A 359 -15.39 10.46 7.41
C TRP A 359 -16.39 10.99 8.42
N ILE A 360 -16.61 12.31 8.48
CA ILE A 360 -17.60 12.96 9.35
C ILE A 360 -18.98 12.25 9.31
N PRO A 361 -19.64 12.05 8.15
CA PRO A 361 -20.96 11.42 8.13
C PRO A 361 -20.93 9.95 8.59
N LYS A 362 -19.85 9.21 8.26
CA LYS A 362 -19.70 7.79 8.61
C LYS A 362 -19.44 7.59 10.10
N LEU A 363 -18.70 8.50 10.72
CA LEU A 363 -18.45 8.49 12.16
C LEU A 363 -19.75 8.82 12.92
N LYS A 364 -20.56 9.77 12.44
CA LYS A 364 -21.88 10.07 13.01
C LYS A 364 -22.83 8.87 12.96
N GLU A 365 -22.84 8.16 11.83
CA GLU A 365 -23.63 6.93 11.67
C GLU A 365 -23.19 5.84 12.65
N ALA A 366 -21.87 5.62 12.79
CA ALA A 366 -21.30 4.64 13.71
C ALA A 366 -21.47 5.01 15.21
N HIS A 367 -21.65 6.28 15.54
CA HIS A 367 -21.93 6.73 16.90
C HIS A 367 -23.42 6.70 17.25
N SER A 368 -24.30 6.77 16.26
CA SER A 368 -25.77 6.77 16.45
C SER A 368 -26.41 5.39 16.42
N GLY A 369 -25.66 4.36 15.98
CA GLY A 369 -26.08 2.95 15.96
C GLY A 369 -25.45 2.18 17.11
#